data_AF-A0A0D0J4H7-F1
#
_entry.id   AF-A0A0D0J4H7-F1
#
_cell.length_a   1.000
_cell.length_b   1.000
_cell.length_c   1.000
_cell.angle_alpha   90.00
_cell.angle_beta   90.00
_cell.angle_gamma   90.00
#
_symmetry.space_group_name_H-M   'P 1'
#
loop_
_entity.id
_entity.type
_entity.pdbx_description
1 polymer ?
#
loop_
_entity_poly.entity_id
_entity_poly.type
_entity_poly.pdbx_seq_one_letter_code
_entity_poly.pdbx_strand_id
1 'polypeptide(L)'
;MFGVRRFLTICLSVLITGCSSMPEEMGLDSKVYSEKNAGLVVGAMVNSGPYGTWLEFRNIKTDKRFGWGAKDYYSVWLPAGEYEVSSLGSRRGVMDPYSSPLRFSVAQGQLNYVGELVYGCPSESRPAALYGVRNCGLLALGSCSVPSPSVGVCTVDRQQQTLRRFLKMHPEFADMPVRSAVMGR
;
A
#
# COMPACT_ATOMS: atom_id res chain seq x y z
N MET A 1 -18.64 29.57 52.69
CA MET A 1 -19.06 28.58 51.66
C MET A 1 -17.84 28.20 50.85
N PHE A 2 -17.46 26.92 50.95
CA PHE A 2 -16.35 26.27 50.26
C PHE A 2 -16.65 26.01 48.78
N GLY A 3 -15.60 25.93 47.95
CA GLY A 3 -15.62 25.42 46.57
C GLY A 3 -16.13 26.48 45.59
N VAL A 4 -15.45 26.84 44.51
CA VAL A 4 -14.98 25.97 43.42
C VAL A 4 -13.82 26.69 42.73
N ARG A 5 -12.58 26.29 43.00
CA ARG A 5 -11.41 26.69 42.21
C ARG A 5 -10.50 25.49 42.03
N ARG A 6 -10.83 24.67 41.03
CA ARG A 6 -9.94 23.71 40.38
C ARG A 6 -10.74 23.06 39.26
N PHE A 7 -10.11 22.98 38.09
CA PHE A 7 -10.41 22.16 36.91
C PHE A 7 -10.47 22.99 35.63
N LEU A 8 -9.29 23.29 35.11
CA LEU A 8 -9.07 23.50 33.69
C LEU A 8 -7.66 22.98 33.36
N THR A 9 -7.44 21.70 33.65
CA THR A 9 -6.34 20.93 33.07
C THR A 9 -6.87 20.41 31.74
N ILE A 10 -6.73 21.21 30.68
CA ILE A 10 -7.00 20.75 29.32
C ILE A 10 -5.96 19.68 29.03
N CYS A 11 -6.38 18.41 29.07
CA CYS A 11 -5.59 17.29 28.59
C CYS A 11 -5.31 17.51 27.10
N LEU A 12 -4.12 18.03 26.80
CA LEU A 12 -3.56 18.01 25.47
C LEU A 12 -3.13 16.57 25.18
N SER A 13 -4.10 15.73 24.85
CA SER A 13 -3.85 14.37 24.39
C SER A 13 -3.04 14.46 23.11
N VAL A 14 -1.78 14.04 23.23
CA VAL A 14 -0.79 13.96 22.17
C VAL A 14 -1.39 13.23 20.97
N LEU A 15 -1.64 13.95 19.88
CA LEU A 15 -1.80 13.36 18.56
C LEU A 15 -0.44 12.79 18.15
N ILE A 16 -0.07 11.63 18.71
CA ILE A 16 0.95 10.79 18.12
C ILE A 16 0.28 10.22 16.87
N THR A 17 0.34 10.99 15.78
CA THR A 17 0.12 10.43 14.45
C THR A 17 1.25 9.44 14.23
N GLY A 18 1.03 8.18 14.61
CA GLY A 18 1.94 7.09 14.32
C GLY A 18 2.23 7.15 12.82
N CYS A 19 3.49 7.24 12.44
CA CYS A 19 3.90 6.85 11.11
C CYS A 19 3.31 5.45 10.93
N SER A 20 2.37 5.27 10.00
CA SER A 20 1.74 3.98 9.80
C SER A 20 2.75 3.07 9.13
N SER A 21 3.60 2.49 9.99
CA SER A 21 4.58 1.48 9.67
C SER A 21 3.86 0.21 9.25
N MET A 22 4.55 -0.60 8.44
CA MET A 22 4.05 -1.92 8.10
C MET A 22 3.75 -2.73 9.36
N PRO A 23 2.59 -3.41 9.44
CA PRO A 23 2.31 -4.36 10.52
C PRO A 23 3.41 -5.44 10.60
N GLU A 24 3.83 -5.81 11.81
CA GLU A 24 4.93 -6.79 12.00
C GLU A 24 4.65 -8.14 11.35
N GLU A 25 3.38 -8.58 11.35
CA GLU A 25 2.95 -9.81 10.70
C GLU A 25 3.22 -9.83 9.19
N MET A 26 3.32 -8.68 8.57
CA MET A 26 3.53 -8.48 7.13
C MET A 26 5.01 -8.26 6.78
N GLY A 27 5.84 -7.86 7.74
CA GLY A 27 7.27 -7.58 7.54
C GLY A 27 8.08 -8.81 7.18
N LEU A 28 9.25 -8.64 6.56
CA LEU A 28 10.12 -9.76 6.14
C LEU A 28 10.55 -10.66 7.32
N ASP A 29 10.63 -10.09 8.52
CA ASP A 29 10.96 -10.72 9.79
C ASP A 29 9.72 -11.26 10.54
N SER A 30 8.58 -11.37 9.85
CA SER A 30 7.33 -11.86 10.41
C SER A 30 7.50 -13.23 11.08
N LYS A 31 6.89 -13.37 12.26
CA LYS A 31 6.73 -14.65 12.97
C LYS A 31 5.41 -15.35 12.63
N VAL A 32 4.54 -14.68 11.88
CA VAL A 32 3.19 -15.14 11.55
C VAL A 32 3.15 -15.71 10.13
N TYR A 33 3.73 -15.00 9.18
CA TYR A 33 3.77 -15.38 7.78
C TYR A 33 5.18 -15.79 7.36
N SER A 34 5.22 -16.79 6.49
CA SER A 34 6.42 -17.38 5.89
C SER A 34 6.06 -17.98 4.53
N GLU A 35 7.04 -18.52 3.82
CA GLU A 35 6.83 -19.26 2.57
C GLU A 35 5.85 -20.44 2.74
N LYS A 36 5.66 -20.95 3.96
CA LYS A 36 4.79 -22.10 4.25
C LYS A 36 3.30 -21.76 4.31
N ASN A 37 2.93 -20.49 4.43
CA ASN A 37 1.52 -20.08 4.58
C ASN A 37 1.17 -18.76 3.87
N ALA A 38 2.15 -18.11 3.25
CA ALA A 38 2.00 -16.83 2.56
C ALA A 38 2.87 -16.79 1.29
N GLY A 39 2.60 -15.80 0.44
CA GLY A 39 3.48 -15.41 -0.66
C GLY A 39 4.17 -14.09 -0.32
N LEU A 40 5.42 -13.96 -0.75
CA LEU A 40 6.18 -12.73 -0.58
C LEU A 40 5.90 -11.81 -1.76
N VAL A 41 5.18 -10.73 -1.54
CA VAL A 41 4.90 -9.73 -2.56
C VAL A 41 6.05 -8.74 -2.63
N VAL A 42 6.58 -8.52 -3.83
CA VAL A 42 7.64 -7.53 -4.07
C VAL A 42 7.23 -6.60 -5.20
N GLY A 43 7.34 -5.29 -4.94
CA GLY A 43 6.98 -4.26 -5.91
C GLY A 43 7.77 -2.99 -5.71
N ALA A 44 7.46 -2.01 -6.54
CA ALA A 44 8.05 -0.68 -6.44
C ALA A 44 6.98 0.40 -6.63
N MET A 45 7.31 1.59 -6.16
CA MET A 45 6.54 2.80 -6.34
C MET A 45 7.48 3.96 -6.64
N VAL A 46 7.24 4.62 -7.76
CA VAL A 46 8.03 5.78 -8.19
C VAL A 46 7.40 7.05 -7.64
N ASN A 47 8.24 8.00 -7.23
CA ASN A 47 7.83 9.30 -6.71
C ASN A 47 6.99 9.23 -5.42
N SER A 48 7.28 8.29 -4.53
CA SER A 48 6.53 8.14 -3.27
C SER A 48 6.72 9.31 -2.28
N GLY A 49 7.50 10.34 -2.61
CA GLY A 49 7.82 11.47 -1.75
C GLY A 49 8.70 11.09 -0.54
N PRO A 50 9.11 12.06 0.30
CA PRO A 50 10.05 11.82 1.40
C PRO A 50 9.50 10.88 2.49
N TYR A 51 8.18 10.81 2.64
CA TYR A 51 7.48 10.04 3.68
C TYR A 51 6.87 8.73 3.19
N GLY A 52 7.12 8.36 1.93
CA GLY A 52 6.40 7.25 1.30
C GLY A 52 4.95 7.59 0.99
N THR A 53 4.28 6.64 0.39
CA THR A 53 2.88 6.70 -0.03
C THR A 53 2.12 5.58 0.67
N TRP A 54 0.97 5.91 1.22
CA TRP A 54 0.00 4.93 1.69
C TRP A 54 -0.37 3.97 0.56
N LEU A 55 -0.16 2.69 0.79
CA LEU A 55 -0.54 1.60 -0.09
C LEU A 55 -1.40 0.64 0.72
N GLU A 56 -2.63 0.40 0.27
CA GLU A 56 -3.52 -0.59 0.87
C GLU A 56 -3.89 -1.66 -0.16
N PHE A 57 -3.71 -2.91 0.25
CA PHE A 57 -4.21 -4.06 -0.46
C PHE A 57 -5.44 -4.63 0.25
N ARG A 58 -6.47 -4.96 -0.51
CA ARG A 58 -7.67 -5.65 -0.03
C ARG A 58 -7.75 -7.03 -0.65
N ASN A 59 -7.86 -8.06 0.17
CA ASN A 59 -8.14 -9.40 -0.31
C ASN A 59 -9.59 -9.46 -0.81
N ILE A 60 -9.81 -9.83 -2.07
CA ILE A 60 -11.12 -9.77 -2.72
C ILE A 60 -12.12 -10.74 -2.08
N LYS A 61 -11.64 -11.89 -1.58
CA LYS A 61 -12.50 -12.93 -1.01
C LYS A 61 -12.87 -12.64 0.45
N THR A 62 -11.90 -12.17 1.24
CA THR A 62 -12.07 -12.02 2.69
C THR A 62 -12.36 -10.59 3.14
N ASP A 63 -12.26 -9.62 2.23
CA ASP A 63 -12.34 -8.18 2.50
C ASP A 63 -11.29 -7.65 3.50
N LYS A 64 -10.33 -8.49 3.93
CA LYS A 64 -9.24 -8.08 4.82
C LYS A 64 -8.33 -7.10 4.11
N ARG A 65 -7.98 -6.02 4.81
CA ARG A 65 -7.15 -4.92 4.32
C ARG A 65 -5.77 -4.94 4.96
N PHE A 66 -4.77 -4.55 4.17
CA PHE A 66 -3.37 -4.60 4.50
C PHE A 66 -2.73 -3.30 4.01
N GLY A 67 -2.59 -2.32 4.91
CA GLY A 67 -2.18 -0.95 4.59
C GLY A 67 -0.91 -0.51 5.32
N TRP A 68 -0.01 0.17 4.61
CA TRP A 68 1.21 0.76 5.19
C TRP A 68 1.74 1.92 4.35
N GLY A 69 2.66 2.71 4.91
CA GLY A 69 3.45 3.68 4.15
C GLY A 69 4.57 3.01 3.34
N ALA A 70 4.33 2.73 2.06
CA ALA A 70 5.33 2.16 1.15
C ALA A 70 6.29 3.25 0.61
N LYS A 71 7.59 2.94 0.53
CA LYS A 71 8.60 3.87 0.01
C LYS A 71 9.48 3.17 -1.02
N ASP A 72 9.62 3.76 -2.20
CA ASP A 72 10.47 3.30 -3.31
C ASP A 72 10.28 1.81 -3.69
N TYR A 73 10.90 0.87 -2.98
CA TYR A 73 10.74 -0.57 -3.14
C TYR A 73 10.09 -1.14 -1.88
N TYR A 74 9.06 -1.98 -2.05
CA TYR A 74 8.38 -2.61 -0.94
C TYR A 74 8.35 -4.13 -1.10
N SER A 75 8.36 -4.81 0.03
CA SER A 75 8.27 -6.26 0.15
C SER A 75 7.41 -6.61 1.35
N VAL A 76 6.47 -7.52 1.17
CA VAL A 76 5.46 -7.83 2.19
C VAL A 76 4.95 -9.25 2.09
N TRP A 77 4.78 -9.92 3.23
CA TRP A 77 4.07 -11.19 3.27
C TRP A 77 2.56 -10.98 3.22
N LEU A 78 1.91 -11.72 2.32
CA LEU A 78 0.46 -11.79 2.25
C LEU A 78 -0.01 -13.25 2.14
N PRO A 79 -1.12 -13.63 2.78
CA PRO A 79 -1.77 -14.90 2.51
C PRO A 79 -2.02 -15.11 1.00
N ALA A 80 -2.12 -16.37 0.56
CA ALA A 80 -2.47 -16.64 -0.82
C ALA A 80 -3.89 -16.14 -1.14
N GLY A 81 -4.07 -15.61 -2.35
CA GLY A 81 -5.37 -15.14 -2.83
C GLY A 81 -5.29 -14.04 -3.87
N GLU A 82 -6.45 -13.51 -4.21
CA GLU A 82 -6.61 -12.39 -5.14
C GLU A 82 -6.74 -11.09 -4.35
N TYR A 83 -5.98 -10.08 -4.77
CA TYR A 83 -5.88 -8.80 -4.10
C TYR A 83 -6.17 -7.68 -5.07
N GLU A 84 -6.65 -6.58 -4.52
CA GLU A 84 -6.77 -5.32 -5.23
C GLU A 84 -6.11 -4.19 -4.44
N VAL A 85 -5.64 -3.18 -5.15
CA VAL A 85 -5.13 -1.96 -4.55
C VAL A 85 -6.32 -1.06 -4.19
N SER A 86 -6.78 -1.15 -2.95
CA SER A 86 -7.98 -0.46 -2.47
C SER A 86 -7.75 1.01 -2.16
N SER A 87 -6.51 1.40 -1.83
CA SER A 87 -6.17 2.78 -1.53
C SER A 87 -4.71 3.11 -1.85
N LEU A 88 -4.49 4.34 -2.35
CA LEU A 88 -3.18 4.91 -2.73
C LEU A 88 -3.13 6.38 -2.34
N GLY A 89 -2.04 6.88 -1.76
CA GLY A 89 -1.85 8.34 -1.68
C GLY A 89 -0.96 8.83 -0.54
N SER A 90 -0.89 10.14 -0.36
CA SER A 90 -0.11 10.73 0.73
C SER A 90 -0.91 10.77 2.03
N ARG A 91 -0.22 11.00 3.15
CA ARG A 91 -0.85 11.18 4.48
C ARG A 91 -1.99 12.20 4.52
N ARG A 92 -2.00 13.18 3.59
CA ARG A 92 -2.98 14.27 3.54
C ARG A 92 -4.16 14.01 2.59
N GLY A 93 -4.13 12.91 1.85
CA GLY A 93 -5.18 12.58 0.88
C GLY A 93 -4.93 11.20 0.31
N VAL A 94 -5.71 10.23 0.80
CA VAL A 94 -5.78 8.88 0.24
C VAL A 94 -6.80 8.89 -0.91
N MET A 95 -6.46 8.18 -1.97
CA MET A 95 -7.26 8.00 -3.16
C MET A 95 -7.70 6.56 -3.27
N ASP A 96 -8.93 6.36 -3.72
CA ASP A 96 -9.51 5.04 -3.95
C ASP A 96 -9.77 4.84 -5.46
N PRO A 97 -9.98 3.59 -5.91
CA PRO A 97 -10.32 3.31 -7.30
C PRO A 97 -11.57 4.11 -7.74
N TYR A 98 -11.42 4.92 -8.79
CA TYR A 98 -12.54 5.63 -9.43
C TYR A 98 -13.32 4.72 -10.39
N SER A 99 -12.61 3.78 -11.02
CA SER A 99 -13.20 2.80 -11.95
C SER A 99 -12.87 1.38 -11.51
N SER A 100 -11.96 0.70 -12.20
CA SER A 100 -11.47 -0.62 -11.80
C SER A 100 -10.19 -0.47 -10.97
N PRO A 101 -10.08 -1.15 -9.82
CA PRO A 101 -8.84 -1.20 -9.07
C PRO A 101 -7.77 -1.99 -9.83
N LEU A 102 -6.51 -1.73 -9.51
CA LEU A 102 -5.43 -2.65 -9.86
C LEU A 102 -5.57 -3.94 -9.07
N ARG A 103 -5.36 -5.08 -9.73
CA ARG A 103 -5.48 -6.42 -9.17
C ARG A 103 -4.23 -7.24 -9.41
N PHE A 104 -3.95 -8.14 -8.47
CA PHE A 104 -2.87 -9.12 -8.57
C PHE A 104 -3.20 -10.34 -7.71
N SER A 105 -2.46 -11.42 -7.93
CA SER A 105 -2.62 -12.68 -7.22
C SER A 105 -1.36 -13.01 -6.45
N VAL A 106 -1.55 -13.57 -5.25
CA VAL A 106 -0.47 -14.04 -4.38
C VAL A 106 -0.51 -15.56 -4.34
N ALA A 107 0.57 -16.18 -4.83
CA ALA A 107 0.82 -17.60 -4.69
C ALA A 107 1.66 -17.86 -3.42
N GLN A 108 1.24 -18.84 -2.62
CA GLN A 108 1.97 -19.29 -1.45
C GLN A 108 3.34 -19.83 -1.83
N GLY A 109 4.35 -19.57 -0.99
CA GLY A 109 5.70 -20.11 -1.16
C GLY A 109 6.49 -19.51 -2.31
N GLN A 110 5.99 -18.42 -2.89
CA GLN A 110 6.59 -17.77 -4.04
C GLN A 110 6.85 -16.29 -3.78
N LEU A 111 7.86 -15.76 -4.46
CA LEU A 111 8.06 -14.33 -4.60
C LEU A 111 7.17 -13.86 -5.76
N ASN A 112 6.12 -13.11 -5.42
CA ASN A 112 5.14 -12.57 -6.35
C ASN A 112 5.54 -11.13 -6.71
N TYR A 113 6.10 -10.93 -7.90
CA TYR A 113 6.44 -9.62 -8.41
C TYR A 113 5.19 -8.91 -8.94
N VAL A 114 4.81 -7.77 -8.35
CA VAL A 114 3.53 -7.10 -8.65
C VAL A 114 3.67 -5.86 -9.55
N GLY A 115 4.87 -5.55 -10.03
CA GLY A 115 5.10 -4.39 -10.89
C GLY A 115 5.57 -3.15 -10.13
N GLU A 116 5.94 -2.13 -10.91
CA GLU A 116 6.23 -0.78 -10.44
C GLU A 116 5.02 0.13 -10.67
N LEU A 117 4.50 0.74 -9.60
CA LEU A 117 3.43 1.72 -9.66
C LEU A 117 3.98 3.10 -9.99
N VAL A 118 3.44 3.73 -11.03
CA VAL A 118 3.80 5.06 -11.50
C VAL A 118 2.58 5.97 -11.50
N TYR A 119 2.66 7.08 -10.75
CA TYR A 119 1.67 8.16 -10.82
C TYR A 119 1.86 8.99 -12.08
N GLY A 120 0.76 9.36 -12.73
CA GLY A 120 0.81 10.22 -13.90
C GLY A 120 1.48 9.49 -15.07
N CYS A 121 0.72 8.57 -15.66
CA CYS A 121 1.12 7.84 -16.85
C CYS A 121 1.71 8.78 -17.93
N PRO A 122 2.78 8.37 -18.63
CA PRO A 122 3.23 9.05 -19.84
C PRO A 122 2.06 9.38 -20.77
N SER A 123 2.10 10.52 -21.46
CA SER A 123 0.98 11.04 -22.27
C SER A 123 0.42 10.08 -23.32
N GLU A 124 1.21 9.07 -23.72
CA GLU A 124 0.84 8.07 -24.72
C GLU A 124 0.30 6.75 -24.11
N SER A 125 0.44 6.52 -22.80
CA SER A 125 -0.01 5.29 -22.16
C SER A 125 -1.40 5.42 -21.55
N ARG A 126 -2.29 4.49 -21.91
CA ARG A 126 -3.59 4.36 -21.24
C ARG A 126 -3.35 3.91 -19.79
N PRO A 127 -3.93 4.59 -18.79
CA PRO A 127 -3.72 4.23 -17.39
C PRO A 127 -4.28 2.84 -17.10
N ALA A 128 -3.52 2.06 -16.35
CA ALA A 128 -3.94 0.73 -15.89
C ALA A 128 -5.12 0.86 -14.91
N ALA A 129 -5.16 1.91 -14.10
CA ALA A 129 -6.31 2.24 -13.27
C ALA A 129 -6.43 3.76 -13.04
N LEU A 130 -7.63 4.19 -12.68
CA LEU A 130 -7.92 5.58 -12.32
C LEU A 130 -8.27 5.64 -10.83
N TYR A 131 -7.65 6.55 -10.10
CA TYR A 131 -7.87 6.77 -8.67
C TYR A 131 -8.28 8.21 -8.42
N GLY A 132 -9.06 8.47 -7.36
CA GLY A 132 -9.41 9.83 -6.98
C GLY A 132 -9.62 10.04 -5.49
N VAL A 133 -9.47 11.31 -5.06
CA VAL A 133 -9.47 11.71 -3.65
C VAL A 133 -10.84 11.49 -2.99
N ARG A 134 -10.85 10.88 -1.81
CA ARG A 134 -12.09 10.52 -1.10
C ARG A 134 -12.45 11.44 0.07
N ASN A 135 -11.52 12.28 0.52
CA ASN A 135 -11.75 13.13 1.69
C ASN A 135 -12.26 14.51 1.31
N CYS A 136 -13.36 14.95 1.92
CA CYS A 136 -13.82 16.34 1.84
C CYS A 136 -14.16 16.92 3.21
N GLY A 137 -14.42 18.23 3.22
CA GLY A 137 -14.67 19.00 4.43
C GLY A 137 -13.40 19.58 5.06
N LEU A 138 -13.58 20.43 6.07
CA LEU A 138 -12.48 21.04 6.83
C LEU A 138 -11.61 19.92 7.43
N LEU A 139 -10.30 19.95 7.16
CA LEU A 139 -9.33 18.94 7.62
C LEU A 139 -9.51 17.51 7.07
N ALA A 140 -10.25 17.30 5.97
CA ALA A 140 -10.42 15.98 5.36
C ALA A 140 -11.08 14.93 6.30
N LEU A 141 -11.94 15.37 7.21
CA LEU A 141 -12.58 14.53 8.24
C LEU A 141 -13.81 13.73 7.75
N GLY A 142 -14.36 14.05 6.57
CA GLY A 142 -15.50 13.34 5.97
C GLY A 142 -15.10 12.56 4.72
N SER A 143 -15.73 11.41 4.49
CA SER A 143 -15.61 10.66 3.23
C SER A 143 -16.73 11.08 2.27
N CYS A 144 -16.40 11.33 1.00
CA CYS A 144 -17.38 11.66 -0.05
C CYS A 144 -17.20 10.80 -1.29
N SER A 145 -18.23 10.83 -2.16
CA SER A 145 -18.13 10.31 -3.52
C SER A 145 -17.13 11.13 -4.35
N VAL A 146 -16.25 10.45 -5.08
CA VAL A 146 -15.25 11.03 -5.97
C VAL A 146 -15.94 11.50 -7.26
N PRO A 147 -16.05 12.81 -7.56
CA PRO A 147 -16.80 13.29 -8.74
C PRO A 147 -16.05 13.04 -10.06
N SER A 148 -14.71 12.91 -10.01
CA SER A 148 -13.85 12.69 -11.18
C SER A 148 -12.54 12.01 -10.77
N PRO A 149 -11.87 11.24 -11.66
CA PRO A 149 -10.57 10.68 -11.36
C PRO A 149 -9.56 11.82 -11.11
N SER A 150 -8.69 11.65 -10.12
CA SER A 150 -7.63 12.62 -9.80
C SER A 150 -6.30 12.22 -10.44
N VAL A 151 -6.04 10.92 -10.60
CA VAL A 151 -4.77 10.42 -11.16
C VAL A 151 -4.97 9.12 -11.94
N GLY A 152 -4.25 9.01 -13.06
CA GLY A 152 -4.02 7.74 -13.73
C GLY A 152 -2.80 7.03 -13.15
N VAL A 153 -2.96 5.77 -12.76
CA VAL A 153 -1.89 4.92 -12.26
C VAL A 153 -1.51 3.93 -13.36
N CYS A 154 -0.21 3.84 -13.63
CA CYS A 154 0.38 2.89 -14.55
C CYS A 154 1.16 1.82 -13.79
N THR A 155 1.14 0.61 -14.33
CA THR A 155 2.01 -0.48 -13.88
C THR A 155 3.10 -0.68 -14.94
N VAL A 156 4.36 -0.62 -14.53
CA VAL A 156 5.51 -0.91 -15.40
C VAL A 156 6.16 -2.20 -14.95
N ASP A 157 6.42 -3.11 -15.89
CA ASP A 157 7.20 -4.31 -15.62
C ASP A 157 8.70 -3.98 -15.62
N ARG A 158 9.29 -4.01 -14.43
CA ARG A 158 10.72 -3.89 -14.16
C ARG A 158 11.23 -5.08 -13.33
N GLN A 159 10.64 -6.26 -13.51
CA GLN A 159 10.87 -7.43 -12.66
C GLN A 159 12.36 -7.70 -12.41
N GLN A 160 13.18 -7.73 -13.46
CA GLN A 160 14.61 -8.02 -13.31
C GLN A 160 15.34 -7.01 -12.42
N GLN A 161 15.05 -5.72 -12.55
CA GLN A 161 15.67 -4.67 -11.74
C GLN A 161 15.24 -4.77 -10.28
N THR A 162 13.94 -4.92 -10.04
CA THR A 162 13.36 -5.02 -8.70
C THR A 162 13.87 -6.26 -7.97
N LEU A 163 13.85 -7.43 -8.62
CA LEU A 163 14.28 -8.68 -7.99
C LEU A 163 15.79 -8.71 -7.73
N ARG A 164 16.62 -8.24 -8.67
CA ARG A 164 18.06 -8.15 -8.44
C ARG A 164 18.39 -7.28 -7.23
N ARG A 165 17.69 -6.14 -7.09
CA ARG A 165 17.87 -5.26 -5.94
C ARG A 165 17.39 -5.92 -4.65
N PHE A 166 16.20 -6.53 -4.68
CA PHE A 166 15.61 -7.22 -3.53
C PHE A 166 16.52 -8.35 -3.01
N LEU A 167 16.91 -9.28 -3.88
CA LEU A 167 17.75 -10.43 -3.52
C LEU A 167 19.18 -10.05 -3.12
N LYS A 168 19.68 -8.90 -3.59
CA LYS A 168 20.96 -8.37 -3.10
C LYS A 168 20.88 -7.93 -1.64
N MET A 169 19.73 -7.39 -1.22
CA MET A 169 19.50 -6.95 0.16
C MET A 169 19.04 -8.11 1.06
N HIS A 170 18.36 -9.08 0.48
CA HIS A 170 17.74 -10.21 1.17
C HIS A 170 18.11 -11.55 0.49
N PRO A 171 19.39 -11.97 0.55
CA PRO A 171 19.85 -13.20 -0.08
C PRO A 171 19.18 -14.46 0.47
N GLU A 172 18.61 -14.40 1.69
CA GLU A 172 17.86 -15.50 2.31
C GLU A 172 16.63 -15.96 1.50
N PHE A 173 16.13 -15.13 0.59
CA PHE A 173 14.99 -15.48 -0.28
C PHE A 173 15.42 -15.90 -1.69
N ALA A 174 16.71 -16.11 -1.96
CA ALA A 174 17.22 -16.43 -3.30
C ALA A 174 16.66 -17.73 -3.89
N ASP A 175 16.32 -18.70 -3.04
CA ASP A 175 15.78 -20.00 -3.46
C ASP A 175 14.26 -19.99 -3.63
N MET A 176 13.58 -18.89 -3.29
CA MET A 176 12.13 -18.79 -3.50
C MET A 176 11.80 -18.73 -5.00
N PRO A 177 10.89 -19.58 -5.50
CA PRO A 177 10.43 -19.47 -6.88
C PRO A 177 9.80 -18.10 -7.14
N VAL A 178 10.21 -17.49 -8.25
CA VAL A 178 9.70 -16.18 -8.66
C VAL A 178 8.53 -16.35 -9.61
N ARG A 179 7.46 -15.63 -9.34
CA ARG A 179 6.27 -15.53 -10.18
C ARG A 179 6.01 -14.08 -10.56
N SER A 180 5.77 -13.83 -11.85
CA SER A 180 5.25 -12.55 -12.31
C SER A 180 3.75 -12.48 -12.00
N ALA A 181 3.36 -11.49 -11.20
CA ALA A 181 1.99 -11.18 -10.79
C ALA A 181 1.72 -9.68 -11.03
N VAL A 182 2.27 -9.14 -12.13
CA VAL A 182 2.20 -7.71 -12.48
C VAL A 182 0.75 -7.23 -12.45
N MET A 183 0.53 -6.13 -11.71
CA MET A 183 -0.81 -5.59 -11.50
C MET A 183 -1.49 -5.16 -12.79
N GLY A 184 -2.73 -5.60 -12.97
CA GLY A 184 -3.59 -5.27 -14.11
C GLY A 184 -5.03 -4.96 -13.69
N ARG A 185 -5.92 -4.80 -14.66
CA ARG A 185 -7.37 -4.71 -14.42
C ARG A 185 -7.99 -6.09 -14.26
#